data_AF-A0A0E3MI22-F1
#
_entry.id   AF-A0A0E3MI22-F1
#
_cell.length_a   1.000
_cell.length_b   1.000
_cell.length_c   1.000
_cell.angle_alpha   90.00
_cell.angle_beta   90.00
_cell.angle_gamma   90.00
#
_symmetry.space_group_name_H-M   'P 1'
#
loop_
_entity.id
_entity.type
_entity.pdbx_description
1 polymer ?
#
loop_
_entity_poly.entity_id
_entity_poly.type
_entity_poly.pdbx_seq_one_letter_code
_entity_poly.pdbx_strand_id
1 'polypeptide(L)'
;MKVSNMIYIIISIVLAYIMQIFVLYPFTAIVVGVPLGLLSRKYSMIGSFLIGFLSSLSLYLIYPIDGVSRMAEIIGRLINANPFLAILLYPLIYGTISLISALLFYYIIRVSK
;
A
#
# COMPACT_ATOMS: atom_id res chain seq x y z
N MET A 1 -16.02 -15.38 6.48
CA MET A 1 -15.59 -14.61 5.28
C MET A 1 -15.97 -15.43 4.06
N LYS A 2 -16.56 -14.84 3.01
CA LYS A 2 -16.89 -15.60 1.78
C LYS A 2 -15.59 -15.94 1.04
N VAL A 3 -15.55 -17.09 0.34
CA VAL A 3 -14.39 -17.51 -0.48
C VAL A 3 -14.01 -16.42 -1.50
N SER A 4 -15.00 -15.75 -2.08
CA SER A 4 -14.81 -14.61 -2.98
C SER A 4 -13.96 -13.49 -2.36
N ASN A 5 -14.16 -13.19 -1.07
CA ASN A 5 -13.43 -12.12 -0.39
C ASN A 5 -11.95 -12.47 -0.23
N MET A 6 -11.64 -13.75 -0.02
CA MET A 6 -10.27 -14.23 0.12
C MET A 6 -9.53 -14.10 -1.21
N ILE A 7 -10.20 -14.40 -2.32
CA ILE A 7 -9.65 -14.23 -3.67
C ILE A 7 -9.26 -12.77 -3.93
N TYR A 8 -10.14 -11.81 -3.61
CA TYR A 8 -9.83 -10.38 -3.79
C TYR A 8 -8.63 -9.91 -2.96
N ILE A 9 -8.49 -10.41 -1.73
CA ILE A 9 -7.35 -10.10 -0.86
C ILE A 9 -6.06 -10.65 -1.48
N ILE A 10 -6.05 -11.93 -1.89
CA ILE A 10 -4.88 -12.57 -2.50
C ILE A 10 -4.45 -11.83 -3.77
N ILE A 11 -5.39 -11.54 -4.66
CA ILE A 11 -5.11 -10.79 -5.90
C ILE A 11 -4.49 -9.43 -5.57
N SER A 12 -4.99 -8.73 -4.57
CA SER A 12 -4.49 -7.40 -4.19
C SER A 12 -3.08 -7.47 -3.61
N ILE A 13 -2.77 -8.49 -2.83
CA ILE A 13 -1.41 -8.73 -2.32
C ILE A 13 -0.44 -8.98 -3.48
N VAL A 14 -0.81 -9.86 -4.42
CA VAL A 14 0.01 -10.16 -5.60
C VAL A 14 0.23 -8.89 -6.44
N LEU A 15 -0.83 -8.12 -6.70
CA LEU A 15 -0.73 -6.85 -7.40
C LEU A 15 0.18 -5.86 -6.67
N ALA A 16 0.10 -5.77 -5.34
CA ALA A 16 0.95 -4.87 -4.56
C ALA A 16 2.44 -5.16 -4.75
N TYR A 17 2.84 -6.44 -4.77
CA TYR A 17 4.23 -6.81 -5.01
C TYR A 17 4.64 -6.59 -6.47
N ILE A 18 3.82 -7.00 -7.44
CA ILE A 18 4.12 -6.79 -8.86
C ILE A 18 4.34 -5.30 -9.13
N MET A 19 3.41 -4.46 -8.67
CA MET A 19 3.48 -3.02 -8.92
C MET A 19 4.71 -2.37 -8.29
N GLN A 20 5.04 -2.71 -7.04
CA GLN A 20 6.17 -2.12 -6.36
C GLN A 20 7.52 -2.61 -6.85
N ILE A 21 7.62 -3.86 -7.34
CA ILE A 21 8.87 -4.42 -7.87
C ILE A 21 9.13 -3.91 -9.29
N PHE A 22 8.11 -3.86 -10.15
CA PHE A 22 8.30 -3.57 -11.57
C PHE A 22 8.11 -2.11 -11.97
N VAL A 23 7.29 -1.34 -11.22
CA VAL A 23 6.91 0.03 -11.63
C VAL A 23 7.52 1.10 -10.71
N LEU A 24 7.86 0.76 -9.47
CA LEU A 24 8.64 1.62 -8.54
C LEU A 24 8.04 3.01 -8.22
N TYR A 25 6.75 3.25 -8.50
CA TYR A 25 6.09 4.53 -8.22
C TYR A 25 4.93 4.40 -7.21
N PRO A 26 4.74 5.35 -6.28
CA PRO A 26 3.68 5.27 -5.27
C PRO A 26 2.26 5.22 -5.83
N PHE A 27 2.01 5.85 -6.99
CA PHE A 27 0.68 5.91 -7.59
C PHE A 27 0.16 4.54 -8.04
N THR A 28 1.02 3.53 -8.19
CA THR A 28 0.57 2.17 -8.53
C THR A 28 -0.23 1.50 -7.42
N ALA A 29 -0.17 2.03 -6.20
CA ALA A 29 -1.07 1.65 -5.10
C ALA A 29 -2.55 1.78 -5.48
N ILE A 30 -2.90 2.61 -6.48
CA ILE A 30 -4.27 2.70 -6.99
C ILE A 30 -4.76 1.34 -7.46
N VAL A 31 -3.94 0.59 -8.19
CA VAL A 31 -4.30 -0.74 -8.76
C VAL A 31 -4.54 -1.76 -7.65
N VAL A 32 -3.81 -1.65 -6.54
CA VAL A 32 -3.98 -2.51 -5.35
C VAL A 32 -5.36 -2.33 -4.70
N GLY A 33 -5.90 -1.10 -4.73
CA GLY A 33 -7.20 -0.79 -4.17
C GLY A 33 -8.38 -1.36 -4.97
N VAL A 34 -8.20 -1.64 -6.27
CA VAL A 34 -9.30 -2.03 -7.19
C VAL A 34 -10.03 -3.30 -6.72
N PRO A 35 -9.37 -4.45 -6.49
CA PRO A 35 -10.09 -5.67 -6.12
C PRO A 35 -10.70 -5.56 -4.72
N LEU A 36 -10.09 -4.77 -3.83
CA LEU A 36 -10.57 -4.56 -2.46
C LEU A 36 -11.82 -3.67 -2.40
N GLY A 37 -12.11 -2.89 -3.43
CA GLY A 37 -13.37 -2.16 -3.59
C GLY A 37 -14.61 -3.08 -3.59
N LEU A 38 -14.45 -4.37 -3.90
CA LEU A 38 -15.53 -5.36 -3.88
C LEU A 38 -15.90 -5.87 -2.48
N LEU A 39 -15.09 -5.55 -1.46
CA LEU A 39 -15.37 -5.91 -0.08
C LEU A 39 -16.41 -4.97 0.56
N SER A 40 -16.75 -5.18 1.84
CA SER A 40 -17.55 -4.19 2.57
C SER A 40 -16.70 -2.96 2.88
N ARG A 41 -17.32 -1.77 2.99
CA ARG A 41 -16.63 -0.49 3.21
C ARG A 41 -15.50 -0.56 4.24
N LYS A 42 -15.77 -1.16 5.42
CA LYS A 42 -14.79 -1.31 6.50
C LYS A 42 -13.59 -2.17 6.08
N TYR A 43 -13.84 -3.30 5.42
CA TYR A 43 -12.77 -4.20 4.97
C TYR A 43 -12.03 -3.68 3.74
N SER A 44 -12.71 -2.97 2.83
CA SER A 44 -12.08 -2.27 1.71
C SER A 44 -11.08 -1.25 2.25
N MET A 45 -11.47 -0.42 3.21
CA MET A 45 -10.62 0.62 3.79
C MET A 45 -9.44 0.05 4.57
N ILE A 46 -9.70 -0.80 5.57
CA ILE A 46 -8.65 -1.32 6.45
C ILE A 46 -7.75 -2.30 5.69
N GLY A 47 -8.34 -3.18 4.87
CA GLY A 47 -7.60 -4.18 4.12
C GLY A 47 -6.66 -3.56 3.10
N SER A 48 -7.10 -2.55 2.36
CA SER A 48 -6.25 -1.89 1.35
C SER A 48 -5.13 -1.07 1.97
N PHE A 49 -5.40 -0.37 3.08
CA PHE A 49 -4.36 0.30 3.84
C PHE A 49 -3.31 -0.69 4.34
N LEU A 50 -3.74 -1.75 5.02
CA LEU A 50 -2.83 -2.75 5.58
C LEU A 50 -2.05 -3.48 4.49
N ILE A 51 -2.68 -3.88 3.39
CA ILE A 51 -2.00 -4.54 2.28
C ILE A 51 -0.97 -3.60 1.65
N GLY A 52 -1.35 -2.34 1.37
CA GLY A 52 -0.43 -1.35 0.81
C GLY A 52 0.74 -1.03 1.74
N PHE A 53 0.45 -0.79 3.02
CA PHE A 53 1.45 -0.46 4.04
C PHE A 53 2.40 -1.63 4.30
N LEU A 54 1.87 -2.83 4.58
CA LEU A 54 2.68 -4.00 4.94
C LEU A 54 3.48 -4.53 3.76
N SER A 55 2.95 -4.50 2.53
CA SER A 55 3.72 -4.89 1.34
C SER A 55 4.87 -3.93 1.06
N SER A 56 4.66 -2.63 1.25
CA SER A 56 5.74 -1.64 1.10
C SER A 56 6.81 -1.80 2.17
N LEU A 57 6.39 -2.06 3.41
CA LEU A 57 7.31 -2.24 4.53
C LEU A 57 8.08 -3.55 4.42
N SER A 58 7.46 -4.63 3.94
CA SER A 58 8.15 -5.91 3.73
C SER A 58 9.19 -5.85 2.61
N LEU A 59 9.05 -4.95 1.63
CA LEU A 59 10.09 -4.75 0.61
C LEU A 59 11.39 -4.22 1.22
N TYR A 60 11.36 -3.51 2.35
CA TYR A 60 12.59 -3.12 3.05
C TYR A 60 13.35 -4.30 3.66
N LEU A 61 12.73 -5.47 3.79
CA LEU A 61 13.41 -6.71 4.16
C LEU A 61 14.12 -7.35 2.96
N ILE A 62 13.67 -7.03 1.74
CA ILE A 62 14.20 -7.57 0.48
C ILE A 62 15.32 -6.65 -0.05
N TYR A 63 15.16 -5.33 0.08
CA TYR A 63 16.21 -4.36 -0.19
C TYR A 63 17.21 -4.29 0.98
N PRO A 64 18.50 -4.04 0.74
CA PRO A 64 19.50 -3.96 1.80
C PRO A 64 19.12 -2.86 2.79
N ILE A 65 18.75 -3.27 4.01
CA ILE A 65 18.24 -2.37 5.04
C ILE A 65 19.26 -1.28 5.42
N ASP A 66 20.55 -1.59 5.30
CA ASP A 66 21.66 -0.65 5.48
C ASP A 66 21.63 0.50 4.47
N GLY A 67 21.18 0.25 3.24
CA GLY A 67 21.03 1.28 2.22
C GLY A 67 19.85 2.20 2.52
N VAL A 68 18.72 1.61 2.93
CA VAL A 68 17.50 2.35 3.28
C VAL A 68 17.73 3.20 4.53
N SER A 69 18.38 2.65 5.56
CA SER A 69 18.68 3.37 6.81
C SER A 69 19.66 4.52 6.59
N ARG A 70 20.74 4.32 5.82
CA ARG A 70 21.67 5.41 5.46
C ARG A 70 20.99 6.53 4.69
N MET A 71 20.15 6.21 3.71
CA MET A 71 19.35 7.20 2.98
C MET A 71 18.41 7.97 3.93
N ALA A 72 17.72 7.26 4.83
CA ALA A 72 16.85 7.86 5.80
C ALA A 72 17.58 8.77 6.79
N GLU A 73 18.80 8.41 7.21
CA GLU A 73 19.65 9.26 8.04
C GLU A 73 20.07 10.55 7.32
N ILE A 74 20.49 10.44 6.05
CA ILE A 74 20.87 11.60 5.23
C ILE A 74 19.67 12.55 5.08
N ILE A 75 18.52 12.01 4.67
CA ILE A 75 17.29 12.80 4.52
C ILE A 75 16.91 13.41 5.87
N GLY A 76 16.85 12.61 6.93
CA GLY A 76 16.49 13.06 8.28
C GLY A 76 17.37 14.21 8.76
N ARG A 77 18.69 14.17 8.51
CA ARG A 77 19.59 15.29 8.84
C ARG A 77 19.33 16.54 7.99
N LEU A 78 19.07 16.37 6.69
CA LEU A 78 18.79 17.49 5.77
C LEU A 78 17.52 18.26 6.14
N ILE A 79 16.46 17.54 6.50
CA ILE A 79 15.17 18.15 6.86
C ILE A 79 14.97 18.29 8.37
N ASN A 80 16.00 18.02 9.17
CA ASN A 80 15.97 18.00 10.63
C ASN A 80 14.79 17.19 11.21
N ALA A 81 14.53 16.03 10.63
CA ALA A 81 13.45 15.11 11.00
C ALA A 81 14.01 13.77 11.47
N ASN A 82 13.20 13.03 12.22
CA ASN A 82 13.56 11.69 12.66
C ASN A 82 13.71 10.74 11.44
N PRO A 83 14.88 10.09 11.22
CA PRO A 83 15.09 9.15 10.12
C PRO A 83 14.05 8.03 10.05
N PHE A 84 13.53 7.59 11.19
CA PHE A 84 12.47 6.59 11.25
C PHE A 84 11.19 7.04 10.54
N LEU A 85 10.84 8.33 10.63
CA LEU A 85 9.70 8.90 9.89
C LEU A 85 9.95 8.88 8.38
N ALA A 86 11.19 9.10 7.94
CA ALA A 86 11.54 9.04 6.53
C ALA A 86 11.35 7.62 5.95
N ILE A 87 11.71 6.59 6.72
CA ILE A 87 11.49 5.18 6.33
C ILE A 87 9.98 4.87 6.24
N LEU A 88 9.19 5.34 7.21
CA LEU A 88 7.75 5.06 7.22
C LEU A 88 6.95 5.85 6.19
N LEU A 89 7.50 6.95 5.67
CA LEU A 89 6.76 7.85 4.79
C LEU A 89 6.25 7.14 3.52
N TYR A 90 7.10 6.36 2.86
CA TYR A 90 6.70 5.66 1.63
C TYR A 90 5.61 4.60 1.89
N PRO A 91 5.75 3.66 2.86
CA PRO A 91 4.68 2.73 3.21
C PRO A 91 3.37 3.43 3.61
N LEU A 92 3.45 4.55 4.34
CA LEU A 92 2.27 5.33 4.73
C LEU A 92 1.58 5.94 3.51
N ILE A 93 2.32 6.56 2.59
CA ILE A 93 1.77 7.11 1.35
C ILE A 93 1.14 6.00 0.51
N TYR A 94 1.85 4.90 0.30
CA TYR A 94 1.38 3.78 -0.52
C TYR A 94 0.11 3.16 0.08
N GLY A 95 0.08 2.91 1.39
CA GLY A 95 -1.10 2.44 2.11
C GLY A 95 -2.27 3.42 2.01
N THR A 96 -2.02 4.72 2.12
CA THR A 96 -3.07 5.77 2.04
C THR A 96 -3.68 5.86 0.64
N ILE A 97 -2.86 5.82 -0.42
CA ILE A 97 -3.34 5.80 -1.81
C ILE A 97 -4.19 4.55 -2.07
N SER A 98 -3.72 3.38 -1.60
CA SER A 98 -4.45 2.11 -1.69
C SER A 98 -5.82 2.21 -0.98
N LEU A 99 -5.86 2.81 0.21
CA LEU A 99 -7.09 3.08 0.97
C LEU A 99 -8.07 3.94 0.20
N ILE A 100 -7.61 5.10 -0.27
CA ILE A 100 -8.46 6.05 -0.99
C ILE A 100 -9.00 5.40 -2.25
N SER A 101 -8.14 4.69 -3.00
CA SER A 101 -8.51 3.94 -4.19
C SER A 101 -9.61 2.90 -3.88
N ALA A 102 -9.40 2.06 -2.87
CA ALA A 102 -10.38 1.02 -2.52
C ALA A 102 -11.74 1.61 -2.11
N LEU A 103 -11.75 2.75 -1.40
CA LEU A 103 -12.99 3.46 -1.08
C LEU A 103 -13.66 4.02 -2.33
N LEU A 104 -12.92 4.64 -3.25
CA LEU A 104 -13.47 5.15 -4.50
C LEU A 104 -14.11 4.02 -5.32
N PHE A 105 -13.41 2.90 -5.51
CA PHE A 105 -13.96 1.75 -6.24
C PHE A 105 -15.13 1.10 -5.51
N TYR A 106 -15.11 1.05 -4.17
CA TYR A 106 -16.28 0.61 -3.40
C TYR A 106 -17.52 1.47 -3.70
N TYR A 107 -17.36 2.80 -3.72
CA TYR A 107 -18.47 3.71 -4.04
C TYR A 107 -18.95 3.54 -5.49
N ILE A 108 -18.04 3.50 -6.46
CA ILE A 108 -18.38 3.32 -7.89
C ILE A 108 -19.19 2.03 -8.09
N ILE A 109 -18.71 0.90 -7.56
CA ILE A 109 -19.36 -0.41 -7.73
C ILE A 109 -20.74 -0.47 -7.06
N ARG A 110 -20.93 0.27 -5.95
CA ARG A 110 -22.21 0.32 -5.22
C ARG A 110 -23.23 1.26 -5.86
N VAL A 111 -22.80 2.35 -6.49
CA VAL A 111 -23.69 3.29 -7.19
C VAL A 111 -24.12 2.72 -8.54
N SER A 112 -23.29 1.90 -9.19
CA SER A 112 -23.61 1.25 -10.47
C SER A 112 -24.50 0.00 -10.34
N LYS A 113 -24.99 -0.34 -9.14
CA LYS A 113 -25.92 -1.44 -8.88
C LYS A 113 -27.27 -0.91 -8.44
#